data_AF-A0A367ETQ7-F1
#
_entry.id   AF-A0A367ETQ7-F1
#
_cell.length_a   1.000
_cell.length_b   1.000
_cell.length_c   1.000
_cell.angle_alpha   90.00
_cell.angle_beta   90.00
_cell.angle_gamma   90.00
#
_symmetry.space_group_name_H-M   'P 1'
#
loop_
_entity.id
_entity.type
_entity.pdbx_description
1 polymer ?
#
loop_
_entity_poly.entity_id
_entity_poly.type
_entity_poly.pdbx_seq_one_letter_code
_entity_poly.pdbx_strand_id
1 'polypeptide(L)' 'MPEQGTHHFVMTCQKPQAGGGFAVATWSGNFTPQPEATRHDVYEWLREQYAREFPDLTHGVVLFFSLESNQL' A
#
# COMPACT_ATOMS: atom_id res chain seq x y z
N MET A 1 -0.75 -15.20 -21.76
CA MET A 1 0.39 -14.70 -20.94
C MET A 1 0.24 -15.26 -19.54
N PRO A 2 1.32 -15.49 -18.78
CA PRO A 2 1.20 -16.10 -17.46
C PRO A 2 0.45 -15.16 -16.49
N GLU A 3 -0.45 -15.74 -15.69
CA GLU A 3 -1.12 -15.03 -14.61
C GLU A 3 -0.10 -14.63 -13.54
N GLN A 4 -0.20 -13.41 -13.01
CA GLN A 4 0.73 -12.92 -11.99
C GLN A 4 0.51 -13.57 -10.61
N GLY A 5 -0.66 -14.17 -10.38
CA GLY A 5 -1.03 -14.75 -9.09
C GLY A 5 -1.32 -13.71 -8.01
N THR A 6 -1.73 -14.18 -6.83
CA THR A 6 -2.01 -13.31 -5.68
C THR A 6 -0.70 -12.96 -4.96
N HIS A 7 -0.57 -11.69 -4.61
CA HIS A 7 0.55 -11.14 -3.86
C HIS A 7 0.10 -10.73 -2.46
N HIS A 8 1.00 -10.80 -1.49
CA HIS A 8 0.85 -10.17 -0.19
C HIS A 8 1.51 -8.79 -0.22
N PHE A 9 0.84 -7.78 0.30
CA PHE A 9 1.38 -6.43 0.40
C PHE A 9 1.44 -5.95 1.84
N VAL A 10 2.40 -5.06 2.11
CA VAL A 10 2.51 -4.30 3.35
C VAL A 10 2.89 -2.87 3.00
N MET A 11 2.15 -1.90 3.52
CA MET A 11 2.36 -0.47 3.32
C MET A 11 2.28 0.27 4.65
N THR A 12 3.32 1.02 4.99
CA THR A 12 3.33 1.88 6.19
C THR A 12 3.41 3.33 5.76
N CYS A 13 2.47 4.16 6.24
CA CYS A 13 2.44 5.59 5.96
C CYS A 13 2.53 6.40 7.24
N GLN A 14 3.08 7.60 7.12
CA GLN A 14 3.26 8.57 8.19
C GLN A 14 2.74 9.94 7.76
N LYS A 15 2.04 10.64 8.67
CA LYS A 15 1.59 12.02 8.45
C LYS A 15 1.92 12.90 9.66
N PRO A 16 2.57 14.06 9.46
CA PRO A 16 2.72 15.07 10.52
C PRO A 16 1.36 15.54 11.03
N GLN A 17 1.24 15.74 12.34
CA GLN A 17 0.02 16.25 12.97
C GLN A 17 0.17 17.72 13.37
N ALA A 18 -0.92 18.49 13.32
CA ALA A 18 -0.91 19.94 13.57
C ALA A 18 -0.43 20.31 14.99
N GLY A 19 -0.63 19.42 15.97
CA GLY A 19 -0.16 19.59 17.36
C GLY A 19 1.28 19.11 17.61
N GLY A 20 2.02 18.77 16.55
CA GLY A 20 3.31 18.09 16.65
C GLY A 20 3.18 16.56 16.67
N GLY A 21 4.32 15.89 16.46
CA GLY A 21 4.36 14.44 16.32
C GLY A 21 3.84 13.92 14.97
N PHE A 22 3.62 12.63 14.90
CA PHE A 22 3.24 11.94 13.68
C PHE A 22 2.19 10.87 13.95
N ALA A 23 1.22 10.77 13.05
CA ALA A 23 0.37 9.59 12.95
C ALA A 23 1.05 8.60 12.00
N VAL A 24 1.05 7.32 12.37
CA VAL A 24 1.64 6.23 11.58
C VAL A 24 0.66 5.07 11.58
N ALA A 25 0.41 4.47 10.43
CA ALA A 25 -0.29 3.19 10.37
C ALA A 25 0.29 2.27 9.30
N THR A 26 0.17 0.98 9.55
CA THR A 26 0.54 -0.08 8.63
C THR A 26 -0.73 -0.76 8.12
N TRP A 27 -0.80 -0.94 6.81
CA TRP A 27 -1.85 -1.66 6.12
C TRP A 27 -1.24 -2.84 5.38
N SER A 28 -1.87 -4.00 5.48
CA SER A 28 -1.45 -5.19 4.76
C SER A 28 -2.65 -5.99 4.28
N GLY A 29 -2.42 -6.81 3.27
CA GLY A 29 -3.47 -7.60 2.68
C GLY A 29 -2.99 -8.36 1.47
N ASN A 30 -3.95 -8.92 0.75
CA ASN A 30 -3.68 -9.68 -0.47
C ASN A 30 -4.21 -8.89 -1.67
N PHE A 31 -3.46 -8.92 -2.77
CA PHE A 31 -3.81 -8.24 -4.01
C PHE A 31 -3.50 -9.14 -5.19
N THR A 32 -4.46 -9.28 -6.11
CA THR A 32 -4.29 -10.01 -7.36
C THR A 32 -4.23 -9.00 -8.50
N PRO A 33 -3.03 -8.69 -9.03
CA PRO A 33 -2.87 -7.74 -10.13
C PRO A 33 -3.57 -8.22 -11.40
N GLN A 34 -4.06 -7.25 -12.17
CA GLN A 34 -4.43 -7.51 -13.56
C GLN A 34 -3.20 -7.99 -14.34
N PRO A 35 -3.39 -8.75 -15.43
CA PRO A 35 -2.29 -9.04 -16.35
C PRO A 35 -1.56 -7.75 -16.73
N GLU A 36 -0.22 -7.85 -16.85
CA GLU A 36 0.66 -6.72 -17.23
C GLU A 36 0.77 -5.57 -16.22
N ALA A 37 -0.02 -5.55 -15.15
CA ALA A 37 0.13 -4.54 -14.09
C ALA A 37 1.55 -4.61 -13.50
N THR A 38 2.22 -3.47 -13.43
CA THR A 38 3.55 -3.38 -12.84
C THR A 38 3.47 -3.21 -11.33
N ARG A 39 4.59 -3.45 -10.63
CA ARG A 39 4.70 -3.13 -9.20
C ARG A 39 4.36 -1.66 -8.91
N HIS A 40 4.66 -0.75 -9.84
CA HIS A 40 4.34 0.67 -9.70
C HIS A 40 2.84 0.94 -9.79
N ASP A 41 2.14 0.31 -10.73
CA ASP A 41 0.68 0.44 -10.86
C ASP A 41 -0.04 -0.05 -9.59
N VAL A 42 0.43 -1.18 -9.04
CA VAL A 42 -0.10 -1.72 -7.78
C VAL A 42 0.19 -0.78 -6.61
N TYR A 43 1.38 -0.18 -6.56
CA TYR A 43 1.76 0.78 -5.52
C TYR A 43 0.83 2.01 -5.53
N GLU A 44 0.62 2.63 -6.69
CA GLU A 44 -0.25 3.81 -6.81
C GLU A 44 -1.70 3.46 -6.44
N TRP A 45 -2.21 2.33 -6.93
CA TRP A 45 -3.56 1.89 -6.58
C TRP A 45 -3.72 1.64 -5.07
N LEU A 46 -2.79 0.92 -4.44
CA LEU A 46 -2.82 0.68 -3.00
C LEU A 46 -2.69 1.99 -2.21
N ARG A 47 -1.89 2.96 -2.68
CA ARG A 47 -1.76 4.25 -2.03
C ARG A 47 -3.09 5.02 -2.03
N GLU A 48 -3.84 4.96 -3.12
CA GLU A 48 -5.20 5.55 -3.18
C GLU A 48 -6.18 4.84 -2.25
N GLN A 49 -6.13 3.51 -2.18
CA GLN A 49 -6.98 2.74 -1.27
C GLN A 49 -6.64 3.01 0.19
N TYR A 50 -5.36 3.13 0.52
CA TYR A 50 -4.89 3.46 1.86
C TYR A 50 -5.48 4.78 2.36
N ALA A 51 -5.56 5.80 1.50
CA ALA A 51 -6.17 7.08 1.87
C ALA A 51 -7.68 6.97 2.17
N ARG A 52 -8.38 5.98 1.58
CA ARG A 52 -9.79 5.70 1.86
C ARG A 52 -9.96 4.95 3.18
N GLU A 53 -9.07 3.99 3.44
CA GLU A 53 -9.08 3.18 4.67
C GLU A 53 -8.63 3.98 5.90
N PHE A 54 -7.65 4.87 5.72
CA PHE A 54 -7.10 5.72 6.77
C PHE A 54 -7.21 7.21 6.38
N PRO A 55 -8.42 7.82 6.43
CA PRO A 55 -8.63 9.21 6.02
C PRO A 55 -7.70 10.20 6.74
N ASP A 56 -7.41 9.97 8.02
CA ASP A 56 -6.52 10.82 8.83
C ASP A 56 -5.09 10.85 8.29
N LEU A 57 -4.68 9.80 7.58
CA LEU A 57 -3.37 9.65 6.95
C LEU A 57 -3.36 10.01 5.46
N THR A 58 -4.45 10.58 4.93
CA THR A 58 -4.46 11.15 3.58
C THR A 58 -3.34 12.18 3.44
N HIS A 59 -2.63 12.12 2.31
CA HIS A 59 -1.40 12.88 2.02
C HIS A 59 -0.19 12.56 2.91
N GLY A 60 -0.22 11.43 3.62
CA GLY A 60 0.95 10.89 4.31
C GLY A 60 2.05 10.46 3.34
N VAL A 61 3.28 10.40 3.87
CA VAL A 61 4.45 9.82 3.21
C VAL A 61 4.46 8.31 3.44
N VAL A 62 4.74 7.54 2.38
CA VAL A 62 5.00 6.11 2.51
C VAL A 62 6.41 5.92 3.07
N LEU A 63 6.50 5.25 4.22
CA LEU A 63 7.76 4.87 4.84
C LEU A 63 8.26 3.50 4.39
N PHE A 64 7.32 2.60 4.11
CA PHE A 64 7.62 1.22 3.72
C PHE A 64 6.58 0.69 2.74
N PHE A 65 7.05 -0.04 1.74
CA PHE A 65 6.20 -0.77 0.80
C PHE A 65 6.84 -2.10 0.39
N SER A 66 6.15 -3.20 0.67
CA SER A 66 6.45 -4.51 0.08
C SER A 66 5.26 -5.05 -0.69
N LEU A 67 5.58 -5.82 -1.73
CA LEU A 67 4.67 -6.56 -2.58
C LEU A 67 5.42 -7.82 -3.02
N GLU A 68 4.96 -8.98 -2.57
CA GLU A 68 5.63 -10.26 -2.74
C GLU A 68 4.62 -11.33 -3.17
N SER A 69 5.07 -12.34 -3.91
CA SER A 69 4.22 -13.47 -4.28
C SER A 69 3.68 -14.15 -3.01
N ASN A 70 2.37 -14.40 -2.94
CA ASN A 70 1.72 -15.00 -1.76
C ASN A 70 1.79 -16.54 -1.82
N GLN A 71 3.01 -17.09 -1.86
CA GLN A 71 3.30 -18.52 -1.83
C GLN A 71 4.36 -18.78 -0.75
N LEU A 72 4.26 -19.91 -0.04
CA LEU A 72 5.14 -20.30 1.08
C LEU A 72 6.37 -21.09 0.60
#